data_AF-A0A954Q590-F1
#
_entry.id   AF-A0A954Q590-F1
#
_cell.length_a   1.000
_cell.length_b   1.000
_cell.length_c   1.000
_cell.angle_alpha   90.00
_cell.angle_beta   90.00
_cell.angle_gamma   90.00
#
_symmetry.space_group_name_H-M   'P 1'
#
loop_
_entity.id
_entity.type
_entity.pdbx_description
1 polymer ?
#
loop_
_entity_poly.entity_id
_entity_poly.type
_entity_poly.pdbx_seq_one_letter_code
_entity_poly.pdbx_strand_id
1 'polypeptide(L)'
;MKLLSILRLRCPRCSKGPVFRSFWSIHKECPECGLGFEREPGFFTGAMYFSYGIGILIAGPVSIFLFLKGFSEPMIFAIALAQLAIVSPLLFRYSRVAWMHFDQRWDPR
;
A
#
# COMPACT_ATOMS: atom_id res chain seq x y z
N MET A 1 14.32 7.25 -9.24
CA MET A 1 13.95 5.95 -9.85
C MET A 1 13.19 4.99 -8.92
N LYS A 2 13.36 5.01 -7.59
CA LYS A 2 12.62 4.11 -6.67
C LYS A 2 11.09 4.34 -6.62
N LEU A 3 10.62 5.59 -6.72
CA LEU A 3 9.18 5.90 -6.72
C LEU A 3 8.45 5.25 -7.92
N LEU A 4 9.07 5.27 -9.10
CA LEU A 4 8.49 4.64 -10.29
C LEU A 4 8.37 3.13 -10.13
N SER A 5 9.33 2.49 -9.45
CA SER A 5 9.29 1.06 -9.15
C SER A 5 8.15 0.72 -8.19
N ILE A 6 7.89 1.57 -7.18
CA ILE A 6 6.74 1.41 -6.27
C ILE A 6 5.43 1.56 -7.05
N LEU A 7 5.30 2.60 -7.87
CA LEU A 7 4.11 2.84 -8.69
C LEU A 7 3.85 1.72 -9.71
N ARG A 8 4.90 1.12 -10.26
CA ARG A 8 4.80 -0.03 -11.19
C ARG A 8 4.73 -1.39 -10.49
N LEU A 9 4.64 -1.43 -9.16
CA LEU A 9 4.58 -2.65 -8.35
C LEU A 9 5.77 -3.60 -8.63
N ARG A 10 6.97 -3.03 -8.74
CA ARG A 10 8.22 -3.74 -9.07
C ARG A 10 9.08 -4.01 -7.84
N CYS A 11 9.88 -5.06 -7.95
CA CYS A 11 10.81 -5.53 -6.93
C CYS A 11 11.71 -4.39 -6.39
N PRO A 12 11.89 -4.28 -5.06
CA PRO A 12 12.70 -3.21 -4.47
C PRO A 12 14.19 -3.32 -4.78
N ARG A 13 14.71 -4.53 -5.06
CA ARG A 13 16.12 -4.76 -5.38
C ARG A 13 16.40 -4.51 -6.87
N CYS A 14 15.77 -5.27 -7.76
CA CYS A 14 16.10 -5.21 -9.19
C CYS A 14 15.26 -4.21 -10.01
N SER A 15 14.15 -3.69 -9.46
CA SER A 15 13.19 -2.81 -10.16
C SER A 15 12.57 -3.35 -11.47
N LYS A 16 12.84 -4.61 -11.83
CA LYS A 16 12.34 -5.27 -13.05
C LYS A 16 11.22 -6.27 -12.77
N GLY A 17 11.41 -7.15 -11.78
CA GLY A 17 10.46 -8.23 -11.50
C GLY A 17 9.13 -7.72 -10.92
N PRO A 18 7.98 -8.23 -11.38
CA PRO A 18 6.68 -7.90 -10.80
C PRO A 18 6.52 -8.54 -9.41
N VAL A 19 6.05 -7.75 -8.43
CA VAL A 19 5.79 -8.26 -7.07
C VAL A 19 4.54 -9.15 -7.07
N PHE A 20 3.50 -8.71 -7.76
CA PHE A 20 2.21 -9.40 -7.83
C PHE A 20 2.14 -10.34 -9.04
N ARG A 21 1.69 -11.57 -8.83
CA ARG A 21 1.38 -12.54 -9.90
C ARG A 21 -0.08 -12.46 -10.37
N SER A 22 -0.96 -12.02 -9.47
CA SER A 22 -2.36 -11.75 -9.74
C SER A 22 -2.79 -10.53 -8.92
N PHE A 23 -4.03 -10.08 -9.08
CA PHE A 23 -4.52 -8.87 -8.42
C PHE A 23 -4.40 -8.94 -6.88
N TRP A 24 -4.59 -10.13 -6.30
CA TRP A 24 -4.54 -10.36 -4.85
C TRP A 24 -3.35 -11.19 -4.38
N SER A 25 -2.54 -11.72 -5.29
CA SER A 25 -1.51 -12.71 -4.96
C SER A 25 -0.12 -12.21 -5.33
N ILE A 26 0.82 -12.38 -4.40
CA ILE A 26 2.23 -12.00 -4.51
C ILE A 26 3.04 -13.23 -4.90
N HIS A 27 4.12 -13.05 -5.65
CA HIS A 27 5.10 -14.11 -5.81
C HIS A 27 5.77 -14.41 -4.45
N LYS A 28 6.28 -15.63 -4.25
CA LYS A 28 7.11 -15.90 -3.07
C LYS A 28 8.47 -15.20 -3.18
N GLU A 29 8.98 -15.14 -4.40
CA GLU A 29 10.29 -14.60 -4.74
C GLU A 29 10.24 -13.88 -6.09
N CYS A 30 11.15 -12.93 -6.29
CA CYS A 30 11.22 -12.14 -7.50
C CYS A 30 11.68 -13.00 -8.69
N PRO A 31 10.93 -13.08 -9.79
CA PRO A 31 11.26 -13.94 -10.93
C PRO A 31 12.54 -13.51 -11.68
N GLU A 32 13.01 -12.29 -11.46
CA GLU A 32 14.19 -11.72 -12.15
C GLU A 32 15.49 -11.80 -11.33
N CYS A 33 15.39 -11.86 -9.99
CA CYS A 33 16.58 -11.78 -9.13
C CYS A 33 16.56 -12.71 -7.92
N GLY A 34 15.52 -13.53 -7.75
CA GLY A 34 15.40 -14.50 -6.66
C GLY A 34 15.17 -13.91 -5.27
N LEU A 35 14.95 -12.59 -5.14
CA LEU A 35 14.66 -11.98 -3.84
C LEU A 35 13.34 -12.51 -3.27
N GLY A 36 13.37 -13.20 -2.13
CA GLY A 36 12.18 -13.54 -1.36
C GLY A 36 11.41 -12.30 -0.91
N PHE A 37 10.14 -12.18 -1.27
CA PHE A 37 9.30 -11.03 -0.94
C PHE A 37 8.76 -11.06 0.49
N GLU A 38 8.62 -12.26 1.06
CA GLU A 38 8.30 -12.47 2.47
C GLU A 38 9.56 -12.99 3.17
N ARG A 39 10.12 -12.19 4.07
CA ARG A 39 11.35 -12.54 4.81
C ARG A 39 11.06 -13.46 5.98
N GLU A 40 10.00 -13.15 6.71
CA GLU A 40 9.61 -13.76 7.97
C GLU A 40 8.09 -13.91 7.99
N PRO A 41 7.55 -14.93 8.68
CA PRO A 41 6.11 -15.08 8.84
C PRO A 41 5.53 -13.82 9.51
N GLY A 42 4.54 -13.20 8.87
CA GLY A 42 3.94 -11.96 9.37
C GLY A 42 4.66 -10.68 8.94
N PHE A 43 5.62 -10.76 8.00
CA PHE A 43 6.34 -9.61 7.45
C PHE A 43 5.42 -8.47 6.99
N PHE A 44 4.23 -8.79 6.46
CA PHE A 44 3.28 -7.78 5.97
C PHE A 44 2.49 -7.05 7.06
N THR A 45 2.74 -7.33 8.34
CA THR A 45 2.17 -6.54 9.45
C THR A 45 2.62 -5.07 9.35
N GLY A 46 3.87 -4.81 8.96
CA GLY A 46 4.35 -3.46 8.68
C GLY A 46 3.57 -2.76 7.57
N ALA A 47 3.20 -3.50 6.52
CA ALA A 47 2.38 -2.98 5.42
C ALA A 47 0.96 -2.58 5.86
N MET A 48 0.42 -3.16 6.95
CA MET A 48 -0.86 -2.75 7.52
C MET A 48 -0.81 -1.31 8.05
N TYR A 49 0.27 -0.94 8.75
CA TYR A 49 0.46 0.43 9.24
C TYR A 49 0.62 1.42 8.09
N PHE A 50 1.30 1.03 7.01
CA PHE A 50 1.37 1.83 5.79
C PHE A 50 -0.02 2.02 5.16
N SER A 51 -0.84 0.96 5.05
CA SER A 51 -2.22 1.07 4.57
C SER A 51 -3.04 2.04 5.42
N TYR A 52 -2.90 1.99 6.75
CA TYR A 52 -3.62 2.87 7.67
C TYR A 52 -3.21 4.33 7.49
N GLY A 53 -1.91 4.62 7.47
CA GLY A 53 -1.40 5.98 7.25
C GLY A 53 -1.84 6.55 5.90
N ILE A 54 -1.74 5.78 4.82
CA ILE A 54 -2.21 6.22 3.49
C ILE A 54 -3.74 6.40 3.50
N GLY A 55 -4.48 5.51 4.16
CA GLY A 55 -5.94 5.62 4.32
C GLY A 55 -6.36 6.92 4.98
N ILE A 56 -5.69 7.33 6.07
CA ILE A 56 -5.92 8.62 6.73
C ILE A 56 -5.61 9.78 5.79
N LEU A 57 -4.48 9.73 5.08
CA LEU A 57 -4.10 10.80 4.15
C LEU A 57 -5.08 10.98 3.00
N ILE A 58 -5.80 9.91 2.62
CA ILE A 58 -6.81 9.95 1.56
C ILE A 58 -8.17 10.37 2.13
N ALA A 59 -8.65 9.75 3.20
CA ALA A 59 -9.97 10.02 3.77
C ALA A 59 -10.05 11.30 4.62
N GLY A 60 -8.99 11.61 5.38
CA GLY A 60 -8.94 12.72 6.32
C GLY A 60 -9.25 14.09 5.69
N PRO A 61 -8.55 14.50 4.62
CA PRO A 61 -8.81 15.80 3.98
C PRO A 61 -10.24 15.95 3.46
N VAL A 62 -10.82 14.87 2.92
CA VAL A 62 -12.21 14.86 2.44
C VAL A 62 -13.18 15.01 3.61
N SER A 63 -12.98 14.24 4.68
CA SER A 63 -13.81 14.32 5.88
C SER A 63 -13.75 15.70 6.53
N ILE A 64 -12.55 16.28 6.65
CA ILE A 64 -12.35 17.64 7.18
C ILE A 64 -13.05 18.68 6.30
N PHE A 65 -12.90 18.57 4.97
CA PHE A 65 -13.56 19.49 4.04
C PHE A 65 -15.09 19.43 4.15
N LEU A 66 -15.68 18.23 4.21
CA LEU A 66 -17.12 18.05 4.37
C LEU A 66 -17.60 18.56 5.73
N PHE A 67 -16.84 18.34 6.80
CA PHE A 67 -17.13 18.88 8.11
C PHE A 67 -17.18 20.42 8.10
N LEU A 68 -16.18 21.06 7.50
CA LEU A 68 -16.13 22.53 7.36
C LEU A 68 -17.27 23.10 6.49
N LYS A 69 -17.86 22.29 5.62
CA LYS A 69 -19.03 22.65 4.80
C LYS A 69 -20.37 22.42 5.52
N GLY A 70 -20.35 21.90 6.75
CA GLY A 70 -21.56 21.68 7.56
C GLY A 70 -22.37 20.46 7.14
N PHE A 71 -21.76 19.47 6.47
CA PHE A 71 -22.42 18.18 6.21
C PHE A 71 -22.66 17.41 7.51
N SER A 72 -23.70 16.58 7.54
CA SER A 72 -24.03 15.78 8.72
C SER A 72 -22.98 14.70 9.00
N GLU A 73 -22.73 14.42 10.28
CA GLU A 73 -21.74 13.41 10.69
C GLU A 73 -22.00 12.03 10.05
N PRO A 74 -23.25 11.49 10.00
CA PRO A 74 -23.50 10.21 9.35
C PRO A 74 -23.15 10.20 7.87
N MET A 75 -23.36 11.32 7.16
CA MET A 75 -23.02 11.44 5.75
C MET A 75 -21.50 11.45 5.55
N ILE A 76 -20.77 12.17 6.40
CA ILE A 76 -19.29 12.19 6.37
C ILE A 76 -18.75 10.77 6.60
N PHE A 77 -19.26 10.05 7.60
CA PHE A 77 -18.87 8.66 7.86
C PHE A 77 -19.18 7.74 6.68
N ALA A 78 -20.38 7.85 6.08
CA ALA A 78 -20.76 7.05 4.93
C ALA A 78 -19.84 7.29 3.71
N ILE A 79 -19.50 8.56 3.44
CA ILE A 79 -18.58 8.92 2.35
C ILE A 79 -17.17 8.40 2.65
N ALA A 80 -16.67 8.56 3.87
CA ALA A 80 -15.35 8.06 4.25
C ALA A 80 -15.25 6.53 4.11
N LEU A 81 -16.29 5.80 4.53
CA LEU A 81 -16.36 4.35 4.37
C LEU A 81 -16.40 3.94 2.90
N ALA A 82 -17.25 4.59 2.09
CA ALA A 82 -17.34 4.31 0.66
C ALA A 82 -16.00 4.57 -0.05
N GLN A 83 -15.34 5.69 0.28
CA GLN A 83 -14.03 6.04 -0.25
C GLN A 83 -12.98 5.00 0.12
N LEU A 84 -12.88 4.61 1.40
CA LEU A 84 -11.93 3.59 1.83
C LEU A 84 -12.22 2.22 1.21
N ALA A 85 -13.49 1.84 1.06
CA ALA A 85 -13.88 0.59 0.40
C ALA A 85 -13.41 0.56 -1.07
N ILE A 86 -13.61 1.64 -1.81
CA ILE A 86 -13.19 1.78 -3.21
C ILE A 86 -11.66 1.73 -3.35
N VAL A 87 -10.94 2.41 -2.46
CA VAL A 87 -9.47 2.52 -2.53
C VAL A 87 -8.77 1.30 -1.90
N SER A 88 -9.48 0.49 -1.10
CA SER A 88 -8.93 -0.67 -0.39
C SER A 88 -8.10 -1.64 -1.25
N PRO A 89 -8.46 -1.98 -2.50
CA PRO A 89 -7.67 -2.89 -3.31
C PRO A 89 -6.33 -2.28 -3.73
N LEU A 90 -6.31 -0.96 -3.94
CA LEU A 90 -5.09 -0.22 -4.25
C LEU A 90 -4.20 -0.10 -3.01
N LEU A 91 -4.78 0.22 -1.85
CA LEU A 91 -4.03 0.26 -0.58
C LEU A 91 -3.34 -1.07 -0.32
N PHE A 92 -4.06 -2.18 -0.46
CA PHE A 92 -3.52 -3.54 -0.28
C PHE A 92 -2.26 -3.79 -1.12
N ARG A 93 -2.23 -3.30 -2.37
CA ARG A 93 -1.12 -3.53 -3.29
C ARG A 93 0.04 -2.57 -3.02
N TYR A 94 -0.26 -1.29 -2.94
CA TYR A 94 0.78 -0.26 -2.80
C TYR A 94 1.42 -0.26 -1.42
N SER A 95 0.67 -0.53 -0.34
CA SER A 95 1.24 -0.56 1.01
C SER A 95 2.27 -1.66 1.17
N ARG A 96 2.04 -2.84 0.58
CA ARG A 96 3.01 -3.95 0.61
C ARG A 96 4.27 -3.66 -0.18
N VAL A 97 4.14 -3.08 -1.38
CA VAL A 97 5.32 -2.70 -2.16
C VAL A 97 6.08 -1.57 -1.46
N ALA A 98 5.37 -0.56 -0.94
CA ALA A 98 5.99 0.52 -0.18
C ALA A 98 6.74 -0.02 1.05
N TRP A 99 6.15 -0.95 1.80
CA TRP A 99 6.80 -1.63 2.91
C TRP A 99 8.04 -2.41 2.47
N MET A 100 7.96 -3.21 1.41
CA MET A 100 9.14 -3.93 0.87
C MET A 100 10.27 -2.98 0.47
N HIS A 101 9.96 -1.83 -0.14
CA HIS A 101 10.95 -0.82 -0.51
C HIS A 101 11.54 -0.10 0.70
N PHE A 102 10.73 0.14 1.74
CA PHE A 102 11.18 0.71 3.00
C PHE A 102 12.12 -0.25 3.74
N ASP A 103 11.70 -1.49 3.92
CA ASP A 103 12.46 -2.55 4.58
C ASP A 103 13.78 -2.84 3.85
N GLN A 104 13.75 -3.01 2.52
CA GLN A 104 14.97 -3.21 1.72
C GLN A 104 15.94 -2.02 1.77
N ARG A 105 15.45 -0.80 2.07
CA ARG A 105 16.32 0.36 2.25
C ARG A 105 17.02 0.35 3.60
N TRP A 106 16.39 -0.19 4.63
CA TRP A 106 16.91 -0.22 5.99
C TRP A 106 17.78 -1.45 6.25
N ASP A 107 17.33 -2.62 5.82
CA ASP A 107 18.07 -3.88 5.87
C ASP A 107 18.14 -4.46 4.45
N PRO A 108 19.12 -4.06 3.62
CA PRO A 108 19.26 -4.58 2.27
C PRO A 108 19.80 -6.02 2.32
N ARG A 109 18.97 -6.97 1.90
CA ARG A 109 19.41 -8.32 1.56
C ARG A 109 19.65 -8.43 0.08
#